data_AF-A0A928YK06-F1
#
_entry.id   AF-A0A928YK06-F1
#
_cell.length_a   1.000
_cell.length_b   1.000
_cell.length_c   1.000
_cell.angle_alpha   90.00
_cell.angle_beta   90.00
_cell.angle_gamma   90.00
#
_symmetry.space_group_name_H-M   'P 1'
#
loop_
_entity.id
_entity.type
_entity.pdbx_description
1 polymer ?
#
loop_
_entity_poly.entity_id
_entity_poly.type
_entity_poly.pdbx_seq_one_letter_code
_entity_poly.pdbx_strand_id
1 'polypeptide(L)'
;MKTISYILLFNFIFYSSVYAKKNNSLISILENKTSKEVDSLFLSSKKLYGIKITTAEQKQFVNFFQKALYKKALYQWKGAFSKTQFVHSTNGKALFAYLLWKNKLFITGVKHLFLIKNPKKINKKLLELWKSELQNNMSSWVKVSKLNWNKQWTSVLSVQLKARYLAYNSYGLKSKQLYRLVKVVDLKSKEGIYLQWQLALALYLEGQSKSAAKVLSFLSKSNQKIIKEDLIFLTMARVLYGNNFLNVAIKYYKKVKKSSKFWFIAQEEIAWAYLRSRQLEKSLSILTTTTKSMFYYTSLSESLFLKSLVELKTCNYIAVSNTVTLFKKVMKKRIPALEEIKLRPNTPAIKNWLNAVNTQNRKDLIRLARKTPVIAPNDQRLRFLLQQKHAFFKESVLAKTFFKSSLSKGSGLGFQSFFKSLSNNLRKQSQSWKDLVFLEVKKLATEELATIKQQIAHIKVVELEMLQQVNVLVKAMHSNKSLANKQLTNQLKVLEKNKTLKAKNTSKRKKMYFSTNSEVWLDELNHYNVKLKNLCNASM
;
A
#
# COMPACT_ATOMS: atom_id res chain seq x y z
N MET A 1 -16.53 -32.01 -45.45
CA MET A 1 -15.20 -32.37 -46.03
C MET A 1 -14.17 -31.42 -45.42
N LYS A 2 -13.05 -31.80 -44.80
CA LYS A 2 -12.46 -33.05 -44.30
C LYS A 2 -11.43 -32.56 -43.23
N THR A 3 -11.63 -32.88 -41.95
CA THR A 3 -10.75 -33.67 -41.04
C THR A 3 -9.35 -33.07 -40.76
N ILE A 4 -9.05 -32.55 -39.55
CA ILE A 4 -8.69 -33.23 -38.28
C ILE A 4 -7.35 -33.98 -38.34
N SER A 5 -6.37 -33.57 -37.51
CA SER A 5 -5.73 -34.49 -36.56
C SER A 5 -4.92 -33.80 -35.46
N TYR A 6 -5.24 -34.21 -34.23
CA TYR A 6 -4.60 -33.93 -32.94
C TYR A 6 -3.37 -34.82 -32.74
N ILE A 7 -2.35 -34.33 -32.05
CA ILE A 7 -1.61 -35.14 -31.05
C ILE A 7 -1.35 -34.28 -29.80
N LEU A 8 -1.96 -34.73 -28.70
CA LEU A 8 -1.63 -34.39 -27.32
C LEU A 8 -0.41 -35.21 -26.89
N LEU A 9 0.52 -34.61 -26.15
CA LEU A 9 1.24 -35.32 -25.10
C LEU A 9 1.49 -34.40 -23.90
N PHE A 10 1.02 -34.89 -22.77
CA PHE A 10 1.18 -34.37 -21.41
C PHE A 10 2.66 -34.40 -20.99
N ASN A 11 3.14 -33.36 -20.33
CA ASN A 11 4.03 -33.52 -19.18
C ASN A 11 3.99 -32.28 -18.28
N PHE A 12 3.50 -32.52 -17.05
CA PHE A 12 3.66 -31.67 -15.88
C PHE A 12 5.05 -31.97 -15.32
N ILE A 13 5.93 -30.97 -15.13
CA ILE A 13 6.95 -30.90 -14.07
C ILE A 13 7.49 -29.46 -14.01
N PHE A 14 7.70 -29.01 -12.78
CA PHE A 14 8.26 -27.76 -12.28
C PHE A 14 9.26 -27.01 -13.19
N TYR A 15 9.00 -25.70 -13.41
CA TYR A 15 10.07 -24.74 -13.71
C TYR A 15 10.18 -23.67 -12.62
N SER A 16 10.99 -24.00 -11.63
CA SER A 16 11.85 -23.06 -10.91
C SER A 16 12.88 -22.44 -11.87
N SER A 17 13.14 -21.14 -11.70
CA SER A 17 14.38 -20.44 -12.01
C SER A 17 15.11 -20.78 -13.33
N VAL A 18 14.81 -20.05 -14.40
CA VAL A 18 15.78 -19.79 -15.48
C VAL A 18 15.64 -18.33 -15.91
N TYR A 19 16.48 -17.46 -15.35
CA TYR A 19 16.82 -16.18 -16.00
C TYR A 19 18.05 -16.44 -16.86
N ALA A 20 17.92 -16.08 -18.14
CA ALA A 20 18.89 -16.26 -19.18
C ALA A 20 20.24 -15.59 -18.88
N LYS A 21 21.31 -16.36 -19.13
CA LYS A 21 22.68 -15.91 -19.44
C LYS A 21 22.69 -15.27 -20.85
N LYS A 22 23.26 -14.07 -20.96
CA LYS A 22 23.97 -13.44 -22.12
C LYS A 22 24.23 -11.97 -21.72
N ASN A 23 25.40 -11.36 -21.78
CA ASN A 23 26.71 -11.64 -22.40
C ASN A 23 27.82 -11.23 -21.41
N ASN A 24 28.82 -12.09 -21.23
CA ASN A 24 30.04 -11.76 -20.51
C ASN A 24 30.97 -11.00 -21.45
N SER A 25 31.19 -9.70 -21.20
CA SER A 25 32.37 -9.02 -21.76
C SER A 25 33.61 -9.50 -21.01
N LEU A 26 34.78 -9.54 -21.65
CA LEU A 26 36.06 -9.86 -21.02
C LEU A 26 36.33 -8.99 -19.76
N ILE A 27 35.76 -7.78 -19.74
CA ILE A 27 35.78 -6.83 -18.60
C ILE A 27 34.98 -7.36 -17.40
N SER A 28 33.84 -8.05 -17.62
CA SER A 28 33.04 -8.63 -16.53
C SER A 28 33.69 -9.80 -15.80
N ILE A 29 34.74 -10.39 -16.38
CA ILE A 29 35.57 -11.43 -15.75
C ILE A 29 36.71 -10.80 -14.94
N LEU A 30 37.24 -9.65 -15.37
CA LEU A 30 38.29 -8.91 -14.66
C LEU A 30 37.76 -8.01 -13.52
N GLU A 31 36.47 -7.70 -13.51
CA GLU A 31 35.84 -6.84 -12.49
C GLU A 31 35.16 -7.59 -11.34
N ASN A 32 35.32 -8.91 -11.25
CA ASN A 32 34.85 -9.69 -10.10
C ASN A 32 35.80 -9.54 -8.89
N LYS A 33 36.22 -8.30 -8.61
CA LYS A 33 36.86 -7.94 -7.35
C LYS A 33 35.82 -8.10 -6.26
N THR A 34 35.88 -9.23 -5.55
CA THR A 34 35.10 -9.41 -4.33
C THR A 34 35.30 -8.20 -3.42
N SER A 35 34.30 -7.84 -2.61
CA SER A 35 34.38 -6.68 -1.69
C SER A 35 35.67 -6.64 -0.85
N LYS A 36 36.29 -7.81 -0.64
CA LYS A 36 37.58 -7.98 0.04
C LYS A 36 38.77 -7.33 -0.68
N GLU A 37 38.78 -7.24 -2.01
CA GLU A 37 39.88 -6.62 -2.76
C GLU A 37 39.78 -5.09 -2.82
N VAL A 38 38.55 -4.54 -2.90
CA VAL A 38 38.32 -3.09 -2.73
C VAL A 38 38.69 -2.66 -1.30
N ASP A 39 38.42 -3.52 -0.31
CA ASP A 39 38.87 -3.28 1.06
C ASP A 39 40.40 -3.31 1.17
N SER A 40 41.12 -4.16 0.43
CA SER A 40 42.59 -4.29 0.49
C SER A 40 43.39 -3.12 -0.14
N LEU A 41 42.91 -2.54 -1.25
CA LEU A 41 43.52 -1.38 -1.92
C LEU A 41 43.38 -0.06 -1.12
N PHE A 42 42.53 -0.07 -0.09
CA PHE A 42 42.33 1.07 0.81
C PHE A 42 43.27 1.10 2.03
N LEU A 43 44.03 0.01 2.28
CA LEU A 43 44.70 -0.24 3.56
C LEU A 43 46.12 0.32 3.69
N SER A 44 46.76 0.72 2.58
CA SER A 44 48.17 1.11 2.57
C SER A 44 48.45 2.57 2.95
N SER A 45 47.43 3.42 3.08
CA SER A 45 47.66 4.83 3.44
C SER A 45 47.75 5.03 4.95
N LYS A 46 48.90 5.53 5.44
CA LYS A 46 49.14 5.99 6.83
C LYS A 46 48.13 7.05 7.35
N LYS A 47 47.19 7.53 6.52
CA LYS A 47 46.16 8.51 6.87
C LYS A 47 44.77 7.98 6.51
N LEU A 48 44.22 7.07 7.32
CA LEU A 48 42.84 6.58 7.14
C LEU A 48 41.86 7.76 7.33
N TYR A 49 41.30 8.28 6.23
CA TYR A 49 40.31 9.38 6.22
C TYR A 49 40.72 10.66 6.99
N GLY A 50 42.03 10.94 7.06
CA GLY A 50 42.57 12.10 7.79
C GLY A 50 42.81 11.87 9.29
N ILE A 51 42.72 10.63 9.77
CA ILE A 51 43.13 10.26 11.13
C ILE A 51 44.67 10.27 11.19
N LYS A 52 45.22 11.03 12.15
CA LYS A 52 46.60 10.83 12.60
C LYS A 52 46.59 9.71 13.65
N ILE A 53 47.24 8.59 13.35
CA ILE A 53 47.29 7.43 14.25
C ILE A 53 48.46 7.62 15.22
N THR A 54 48.17 8.01 16.45
CA THR A 54 49.18 8.29 17.48
C THR A 54 49.16 7.27 18.63
N THR A 55 48.00 6.68 18.95
CA THR A 55 47.87 5.76 20.10
C THR A 55 47.71 4.30 19.70
N ALA A 56 47.98 3.39 20.63
CA ALA A 56 47.79 1.95 20.43
C ALA A 56 46.31 1.60 20.15
N GLU A 57 45.38 2.26 20.82
CA GLU A 57 43.94 2.08 20.64
C GLU A 57 43.49 2.47 19.24
N GLN A 58 44.08 3.53 18.67
CA GLN A 58 43.81 3.96 17.30
C GLN A 58 44.35 2.96 16.30
N LYS A 59 45.57 2.43 16.50
CA LYS A 59 46.13 1.34 15.67
C LYS A 59 45.22 0.11 15.71
N GLN A 60 44.77 -0.29 16.89
CA GLN A 60 43.86 -1.42 17.07
C GLN A 60 42.50 -1.19 16.42
N PHE A 61 41.94 0.02 16.56
CA PHE A 61 40.70 0.40 15.88
C PHE A 61 40.85 0.28 14.36
N VAL A 62 41.91 0.84 13.79
CA VAL A 62 42.19 0.79 12.35
C VAL A 62 42.30 -0.66 11.91
N ASN A 63 43.09 -1.48 12.60
CA ASN A 63 43.20 -2.92 12.32
C ASN A 63 41.83 -3.63 12.30
N PHE A 64 40.97 -3.39 13.31
CA PHE A 64 39.62 -3.96 13.31
C PHE A 64 38.75 -3.46 12.16
N PHE A 65 38.83 -2.17 11.83
CA PHE A 65 38.08 -1.58 10.73
C PHE A 65 38.50 -2.18 9.38
N GLN A 66 39.81 -2.29 9.15
CA GLN A 66 40.42 -2.83 7.95
C GLN A 66 40.10 -4.32 7.74
N LYS A 67 40.03 -5.09 8.83
CA LYS A 67 39.60 -6.51 8.80
C LYS A 67 38.07 -6.69 8.72
N ALA A 68 37.32 -5.62 8.45
CA ALA A 68 35.86 -5.60 8.47
C ALA A 68 35.22 -6.11 9.78
N LEU A 69 35.96 -6.07 10.89
CA LEU A 69 35.48 -6.44 12.23
C LEU A 69 34.76 -5.24 12.87
N TYR A 70 33.74 -4.71 12.18
CA TYR A 70 33.09 -3.45 12.54
C TYR A 70 32.50 -3.43 13.94
N LYS A 71 32.08 -4.58 14.47
CA LYS A 71 31.60 -4.69 15.86
C LYS A 71 32.72 -4.42 16.87
N LYS A 72 33.91 -4.99 16.65
CA LYS A 72 35.10 -4.75 17.48
C LYS A 72 35.59 -3.32 17.32
N ALA A 73 35.63 -2.82 16.08
CA ALA A 73 35.98 -1.43 15.80
C ALA A 73 35.02 -0.45 16.50
N LEU A 74 33.72 -0.72 16.51
CA LEU A 74 32.73 0.08 17.21
C LEU A 74 33.01 0.11 18.73
N TYR A 75 33.27 -1.05 19.37
CA TYR A 75 33.67 -1.09 20.79
C TYR A 75 34.93 -0.26 21.07
N GLN A 76 35.91 -0.32 20.17
CA GLN A 76 37.18 0.41 20.32
C GLN A 76 37.05 1.93 20.10
N TRP A 77 35.96 2.40 19.47
CA TRP A 77 35.79 3.81 19.06
C TRP A 77 36.02 4.80 20.20
N LYS A 78 35.42 4.56 21.37
CA LYS A 78 35.53 5.49 22.51
C LYS A 78 36.98 5.58 22.99
N GLY A 79 37.66 4.46 23.18
CA GLY A 79 39.06 4.43 23.60
C GLY A 79 39.98 5.12 22.59
N ALA A 80 39.76 4.88 21.30
CA ALA A 80 40.58 5.44 20.23
C ALA A 80 40.42 6.95 20.01
N PHE A 81 39.19 7.50 20.16
CA PHE A 81 38.90 8.86 19.66
C PHE A 81 38.23 9.82 20.65
N SER A 82 37.72 9.36 21.80
CA SER A 82 36.89 10.23 22.67
C SER A 82 37.61 11.48 23.20
N LYS A 83 38.94 11.43 23.35
CA LYS A 83 39.77 12.56 23.80
C LYS A 83 40.40 13.35 22.63
N THR A 84 40.03 13.03 21.40
CA THR A 84 40.65 13.63 20.20
C THR A 84 39.69 14.60 19.51
N GLN A 85 40.21 15.65 18.88
CA GLN A 85 39.41 16.55 18.05
C GLN A 85 38.74 15.84 16.86
N PHE A 86 39.26 14.66 16.47
CA PHE A 86 38.73 13.87 15.38
C PHE A 86 37.26 13.48 15.59
N VAL A 87 36.83 13.13 16.82
CA VAL A 87 35.44 12.72 17.09
C VAL A 87 34.42 13.82 16.77
N HIS A 88 34.81 15.09 16.90
CA HIS A 88 33.97 16.25 16.63
C HIS A 88 34.05 16.71 15.16
N SER A 89 35.08 16.29 14.44
CA SER A 89 35.27 16.58 13.01
C SER A 89 34.16 15.96 12.14
N THR A 90 34.01 16.48 10.92
CA THR A 90 33.08 15.92 9.92
C THR A 90 33.40 14.48 9.57
N ASN A 91 34.68 14.13 9.44
CA ASN A 91 35.14 12.78 9.14
C ASN A 91 34.88 11.81 10.29
N GLY A 92 35.16 12.21 11.52
CA GLY A 92 34.92 11.37 12.69
C GLY A 92 33.43 11.07 12.88
N LYS A 93 32.56 12.08 12.74
CA LYS A 93 31.11 11.88 12.78
C LYS A 93 30.62 10.94 11.66
N ALA A 94 31.11 11.13 10.43
CA ALA A 94 30.73 10.29 9.29
C ALA A 94 31.24 8.85 9.42
N LEU A 95 32.44 8.64 9.96
CA LEU A 95 33.03 7.32 10.19
C LEU A 95 32.31 6.59 11.33
N PHE A 96 31.98 7.30 12.41
CA PHE A 96 31.17 6.73 13.50
C PHE A 96 29.79 6.31 13.02
N ALA A 97 29.12 7.17 12.24
CA ALA A 97 27.86 6.85 11.60
C ALA A 97 27.97 5.59 10.72
N TYR A 98 29.09 5.43 10.01
CA TYR A 98 29.33 4.29 9.13
C TYR A 98 29.52 3.00 9.94
N LEU A 99 30.23 3.06 11.07
CA LEU A 99 30.35 1.93 11.99
C LEU A 99 28.99 1.48 12.53
N LEU A 100 28.14 2.42 12.95
CA LEU A 100 26.77 2.10 13.39
C LEU A 100 25.99 1.39 12.28
N TRP A 101 26.08 1.92 11.06
CA TRP A 101 25.46 1.33 9.88
C TRP A 101 25.91 -0.11 9.62
N LYS A 102 27.23 -0.36 9.57
CA LYS A 102 27.78 -1.71 9.34
C LYS A 102 27.44 -2.69 10.47
N ASN A 103 27.06 -2.18 11.63
CA ASN A 103 26.55 -2.95 12.76
C ASN A 103 25.02 -3.08 12.79
N LYS A 104 24.35 -2.90 11.64
CA LYS A 104 22.89 -3.03 11.45
C LYS A 104 22.05 -2.00 12.24
N LEU A 105 22.66 -0.89 12.67
CA LEU A 105 21.97 0.28 13.22
C LEU A 105 21.79 1.32 12.11
N PHE A 106 21.09 0.93 11.03
CA PHE A 106 20.94 1.71 9.80
C PHE A 106 20.33 3.09 10.02
N ILE A 107 19.24 3.17 10.75
CA ILE A 107 18.51 4.41 11.06
C ILE A 107 19.41 5.32 11.88
N THR A 108 19.99 4.77 12.95
CA THR A 108 20.86 5.53 13.85
C THR A 108 22.09 6.04 13.09
N GLY A 109 22.73 5.18 12.29
CA GLY A 109 23.85 5.56 11.43
C GLY A 109 23.50 6.70 10.48
N VAL A 110 22.39 6.60 9.75
CA VAL A 110 21.96 7.67 8.83
C VAL A 110 21.58 8.95 9.57
N LYS A 111 20.88 8.86 10.71
CA LYS A 111 20.60 10.05 11.53
C LYS A 111 21.90 10.75 11.94
N HIS A 112 22.89 10.00 12.44
CA HIS A 112 24.19 10.56 12.80
C HIS A 112 24.94 11.17 11.61
N LEU A 113 24.87 10.55 10.44
CA LEU A 113 25.43 11.10 9.21
C LEU A 113 24.80 12.46 8.89
N PHE A 114 23.48 12.56 8.90
CA PHE A 114 22.74 13.78 8.55
C PHE A 114 22.77 14.89 9.62
N LEU A 115 23.31 14.63 10.82
CA LEU A 115 23.63 15.68 11.80
C LEU A 115 24.84 16.54 11.38
N ILE A 116 25.62 16.11 10.38
CA ILE A 116 26.76 16.87 9.87
C ILE A 116 26.26 18.10 9.09
N LYS A 117 26.53 19.30 9.63
CA LYS A 117 26.11 20.57 9.02
C LYS A 117 26.74 20.82 7.65
N ASN A 118 28.05 20.51 7.50
CA ASN A 118 28.82 20.74 6.27
C ASN A 118 29.37 19.42 5.69
N PRO A 119 28.59 18.66 4.91
CA PRO A 119 29.00 17.37 4.40
C PRO A 119 30.08 17.43 3.30
N LYS A 120 30.35 18.61 2.71
CA LYS A 120 31.46 18.79 1.74
C LYS A 120 32.83 18.58 2.37
N LYS A 121 32.95 18.78 3.68
CA LYS A 121 34.18 18.51 4.44
C LYS A 121 34.38 17.03 4.78
N ILE A 122 33.49 16.14 4.34
CA ILE A 122 33.67 14.69 4.51
C ILE A 122 34.70 14.23 3.48
N ASN A 123 35.66 13.41 3.93
CA ASN A 123 36.68 12.83 3.07
C ASN A 123 36.03 12.10 1.88
N LYS A 124 36.51 12.37 0.66
CA LYS A 124 35.94 11.86 -0.60
C LYS A 124 35.78 10.33 -0.59
N LYS A 125 36.77 9.60 -0.10
CA LYS A 125 36.74 8.13 -0.03
C LYS A 125 35.66 7.62 0.94
N LEU A 126 35.53 8.25 2.11
CA LEU A 126 34.47 7.90 3.08
C LEU A 126 33.07 8.25 2.53
N LEU A 127 32.97 9.33 1.76
CA LEU A 127 31.74 9.71 1.08
C LEU A 127 31.36 8.68 0.00
N GLU A 128 32.32 8.15 -0.75
CA GLU A 128 32.10 7.09 -1.74
C GLU A 128 31.58 5.79 -1.09
N LEU A 129 32.12 5.40 0.07
CA LEU A 129 31.57 4.30 0.85
C LEU A 129 30.09 4.53 1.21
N TRP A 130 29.77 5.72 1.71
CA TRP A 130 28.39 6.08 2.03
C TRP A 130 27.46 6.10 0.82
N LYS A 131 27.92 6.61 -0.35
CA LYS A 131 27.14 6.58 -1.58
C LYS A 131 26.75 5.15 -1.93
N SER A 132 27.72 4.23 -1.93
CA SER A 132 27.50 2.81 -2.22
C SER A 132 26.51 2.18 -1.23
N GLU A 133 26.73 2.37 0.07
CA GLU A 133 25.86 1.81 1.11
C GLU A 133 24.41 2.34 1.03
N LEU A 134 24.23 3.65 0.86
CA LEU A 134 22.91 4.27 0.78
C LEU A 134 22.16 3.88 -0.50
N GLN A 135 22.88 3.68 -1.60
CA GLN A 135 22.29 3.19 -2.85
C GLN A 135 21.83 1.73 -2.73
N ASN A 136 22.60 0.87 -2.07
CA ASN A 136 22.34 -0.57 -1.98
C ASN A 136 21.27 -0.96 -0.95
N ASN A 137 21.22 -0.29 0.21
CA ASN A 137 20.34 -0.66 1.33
C ASN A 137 19.16 0.30 1.53
N MET A 138 18.63 0.80 0.43
CA MET A 138 17.69 1.92 0.40
C MET A 138 16.40 1.69 1.22
N SER A 139 15.85 0.48 1.20
CA SER A 139 14.60 0.16 1.91
C SER A 139 14.70 0.37 3.42
N SER A 140 15.92 0.31 3.97
CA SER A 140 16.18 0.31 5.40
C SER A 140 16.33 1.70 6.01
N TRP A 141 16.62 2.74 5.21
CA TRP A 141 16.91 4.08 5.75
C TRP A 141 16.03 5.19 5.20
N VAL A 142 15.66 5.13 3.92
CA VAL A 142 14.85 6.18 3.28
C VAL A 142 13.47 6.26 3.93
N LYS A 143 12.96 5.12 4.39
CA LYS A 143 11.70 5.07 5.10
C LYS A 143 11.81 5.70 6.48
N VAL A 144 13.01 5.80 7.07
CA VAL A 144 13.15 5.79 8.52
C VAL A 144 13.35 7.13 9.22
N SER A 145 13.36 8.24 8.50
CA SER A 145 13.49 9.54 9.17
C SER A 145 13.01 10.73 8.37
N LYS A 146 12.40 11.69 9.09
CA LYS A 146 12.38 13.11 8.72
C LYS A 146 13.83 13.62 8.75
N LEU A 147 14.62 13.32 7.71
CA LEU A 147 15.97 13.84 7.58
C LEU A 147 15.91 15.32 7.19
N ASN A 148 16.78 16.15 7.78
CA ASN A 148 16.93 17.52 7.34
C ASN A 148 17.82 17.57 6.08
N TRP A 149 17.24 17.24 4.92
CA TRP A 149 17.98 17.22 3.66
C TRP A 149 18.23 18.65 3.15
N ASN A 150 19.45 19.16 3.37
CA ASN A 150 19.86 20.48 2.86
C ASN A 150 20.49 20.41 1.45
N LYS A 151 20.72 21.58 0.84
CA LYS A 151 21.33 21.67 -0.51
C LYS A 151 22.73 21.04 -0.57
N GLN A 152 23.50 21.09 0.53
CA GLN A 152 24.87 20.56 0.58
C GLN A 152 24.90 19.02 0.50
N TRP A 153 23.96 18.32 1.14
CA TRP A 153 23.82 16.86 0.99
C TRP A 153 23.56 16.43 -0.45
N THR A 154 22.82 17.24 -1.21
CA THR A 154 22.57 16.98 -2.63
C THR A 154 23.87 17.00 -3.44
N SER A 155 24.75 17.96 -3.17
CA SER A 155 26.04 18.08 -3.87
C SER A 155 26.98 16.91 -3.60
N VAL A 156 26.89 16.31 -2.41
CA VAL A 156 27.80 15.22 -2.03
C VAL A 156 27.21 13.84 -2.31
N LEU A 157 25.93 13.58 -2.04
CA LEU A 157 25.34 12.24 -2.14
C LEU A 157 24.70 11.95 -3.49
N SER A 158 24.59 12.95 -4.37
CA SER A 158 23.88 12.94 -5.66
C SER A 158 22.42 13.42 -5.59
N VAL A 159 21.97 13.93 -6.73
CA VAL A 159 20.59 14.35 -7.00
C VAL A 159 19.64 13.16 -6.95
N GLN A 160 20.09 11.98 -7.42
CA GLN A 160 19.35 10.74 -7.37
C GLN A 160 18.99 10.42 -5.92
N LEU A 161 19.96 10.32 -5.00
CA LEU A 161 19.68 10.01 -3.59
C LEU A 161 18.73 11.04 -2.93
N LYS A 162 18.85 12.33 -3.26
CA LYS A 162 17.89 13.34 -2.79
C LYS A 162 16.48 13.03 -3.25
N ALA A 163 16.32 12.81 -4.54
CA ALA A 163 14.99 12.64 -5.09
C ALA A 163 14.37 11.31 -4.69
N ARG A 164 15.19 10.29 -4.48
CA ARG A 164 14.81 9.06 -3.78
C ARG A 164 14.26 9.35 -2.38
N TYR A 165 14.97 10.12 -1.56
CA TYR A 165 14.49 10.55 -0.25
C TYR A 165 13.17 11.33 -0.33
N LEU A 166 13.04 12.23 -1.31
CA LEU A 166 11.83 13.03 -1.49
C LEU A 166 10.67 12.22 -2.04
N ALA A 167 10.90 11.19 -2.88
CA ALA A 167 9.86 10.29 -3.38
C ALA A 167 9.13 9.57 -2.25
N TYR A 168 9.83 9.15 -1.20
CA TYR A 168 9.18 8.52 -0.05
C TYR A 168 8.45 9.51 0.87
N ASN A 169 8.83 10.79 0.81
CA ASN A 169 8.16 11.88 1.52
C ASN A 169 7.20 12.66 0.61
N SER A 170 6.89 12.15 -0.58
CA SER A 170 6.16 12.90 -1.59
C SER A 170 4.65 12.91 -1.39
N TYR A 171 4.16 12.13 -0.42
CA TYR A 171 2.73 12.03 -0.14
C TYR A 171 2.18 13.40 0.29
N GLY A 172 1.21 13.91 -0.46
CA GLY A 172 0.60 15.22 -0.22
C GLY A 172 1.38 16.41 -0.82
N LEU A 173 2.44 16.17 -1.60
CA LEU A 173 3.07 17.25 -2.37
C LEU A 173 2.17 17.71 -3.52
N LYS A 174 2.20 19.01 -3.82
CA LYS A 174 1.49 19.60 -4.97
C LYS A 174 2.18 19.24 -6.29
N SER A 175 1.47 19.33 -7.40
CA SER A 175 1.99 18.95 -8.73
C SER A 175 3.28 19.71 -9.09
N LYS A 176 3.36 21.02 -8.80
CA LYS A 176 4.54 21.87 -9.06
C LYS A 176 5.80 21.38 -8.33
N GLN A 177 5.64 20.90 -7.09
CA GLN A 177 6.75 20.35 -6.31
C GLN A 177 7.19 19.00 -6.90
N LEU A 178 6.23 18.12 -7.20
CA LEU A 178 6.48 16.81 -7.81
C LEU A 178 7.15 16.95 -9.19
N TYR A 179 6.73 17.91 -10.01
CA TYR A 179 7.31 18.17 -11.32
C TYR A 179 8.78 18.57 -11.24
N ARG A 180 9.16 19.42 -10.27
CA ARG A 180 10.57 19.77 -10.01
C ARG A 180 11.39 18.54 -9.62
N LEU A 181 10.80 17.58 -8.91
CA LEU A 181 11.47 16.33 -8.53
C LEU A 181 11.61 15.40 -9.72
N VAL A 182 10.55 15.23 -10.51
CA VAL A 182 10.55 14.39 -11.71
C VAL A 182 11.61 14.88 -12.72
N LYS A 183 11.79 16.20 -12.87
CA LYS A 183 12.82 16.79 -13.76
C LYS A 183 14.26 16.42 -13.42
N VAL A 184 14.55 16.12 -12.15
CA VAL A 184 15.91 15.87 -11.69
C VAL A 184 16.21 14.38 -11.47
N VAL A 185 15.24 13.52 -11.78
CA VAL A 185 15.31 12.07 -11.57
C VAL A 185 15.29 11.35 -12.90
N ASP A 186 16.09 10.30 -13.00
CA ASP A 186 15.93 9.32 -14.08
C ASP A 186 14.52 8.72 -14.03
N LEU A 187 13.71 9.01 -15.05
CA LEU A 187 12.31 8.60 -15.16
C LEU A 187 12.15 7.07 -15.22
N LYS A 188 13.18 6.33 -15.60
CA LYS A 188 13.17 4.85 -15.63
C LYS A 188 13.56 4.23 -14.30
N SER A 189 14.14 5.00 -13.38
CA SER A 189 14.47 4.54 -12.03
C SER A 189 13.21 4.22 -11.22
N LYS A 190 13.36 3.40 -10.18
CA LYS A 190 12.23 3.02 -9.30
C LYS A 190 11.54 4.23 -8.69
N GLU A 191 12.31 5.25 -8.36
CA GLU A 191 11.81 6.46 -7.72
C GLU A 191 11.24 7.45 -8.72
N GLY A 192 11.83 7.53 -9.92
CA GLY A 192 11.25 8.26 -11.04
C GLY A 192 9.85 7.74 -11.39
N ILE A 193 9.68 6.42 -11.45
CA ILE A 193 8.39 5.77 -11.69
C ILE A 193 7.38 6.10 -10.57
N TYR A 194 7.79 6.02 -9.30
CA TYR A 194 6.90 6.35 -8.17
C TYR A 194 6.50 7.83 -8.16
N LEU A 195 7.46 8.73 -8.39
CA LEU A 195 7.20 10.18 -8.46
C LEU A 195 6.28 10.54 -9.62
N GLN A 196 6.43 9.89 -10.78
CA GLN A 196 5.51 10.07 -11.90
C GLN A 196 4.08 9.62 -11.54
N TRP A 197 3.93 8.49 -10.84
CA TRP A 197 2.59 8.05 -10.40
C TRP A 197 1.97 9.04 -9.41
N GLN A 198 2.75 9.55 -8.44
CA GLN A 198 2.32 10.59 -7.52
C GLN A 198 1.98 11.90 -8.24
N LEU A 199 2.79 12.30 -9.22
CA LEU A 199 2.54 13.46 -10.06
C LEU A 199 1.22 13.32 -10.82
N ALA A 200 0.92 12.15 -11.38
CA ALA A 200 -0.36 11.91 -12.05
C ALA A 200 -1.55 12.09 -11.10
N LEU A 201 -1.46 11.60 -9.86
CA LEU A 201 -2.49 11.79 -8.85
C LEU A 201 -2.68 13.27 -8.50
N ALA A 202 -1.59 13.99 -8.24
CA ALA A 202 -1.65 15.41 -7.92
C ALA A 202 -2.22 16.24 -9.07
N LEU A 203 -1.79 15.97 -10.31
CA LEU A 203 -2.33 16.61 -11.51
C LEU A 203 -3.84 16.39 -11.64
N TYR A 204 -4.32 15.17 -11.40
CA TYR A 204 -5.75 14.87 -11.44
C TYR A 204 -6.53 15.64 -10.37
N LEU A 205 -6.04 15.67 -9.12
CA LEU A 205 -6.68 16.39 -8.02
C LEU A 205 -6.71 17.90 -8.24
N GLU A 206 -5.75 18.44 -9.00
CA GLU A 206 -5.70 19.86 -9.41
C GLU A 206 -6.49 20.14 -10.71
N GLY A 207 -7.30 19.18 -11.19
CA GLY A 207 -8.13 19.33 -12.39
C GLY A 207 -7.38 19.16 -13.71
N GLN A 208 -6.07 18.91 -13.70
CA GLN A 208 -5.23 18.73 -14.90
C GLN A 208 -5.29 17.30 -15.46
N SER A 209 -6.50 16.82 -15.73
CA SER A 209 -6.78 15.43 -16.11
C SER A 209 -6.06 14.96 -17.38
N LYS A 210 -5.94 15.81 -18.40
CA LYS A 210 -5.22 15.49 -19.65
C LYS A 210 -3.75 15.20 -19.38
N SER A 211 -3.11 16.01 -18.55
CA SER A 211 -1.70 15.82 -18.13
C SER A 211 -1.53 14.56 -17.28
N ALA A 212 -2.44 14.33 -16.34
CA ALA A 212 -2.45 13.10 -15.54
C ALA A 212 -2.54 11.84 -16.41
N ALA A 213 -3.45 11.84 -17.40
CA ALA A 213 -3.63 10.72 -18.34
C ALA A 213 -2.36 10.46 -19.18
N LYS A 214 -1.67 11.51 -19.65
CA LYS A 214 -0.39 11.38 -20.37
C LYS A 214 0.68 10.69 -19.52
N VAL A 215 0.84 11.13 -18.27
CA VAL A 215 1.82 10.53 -17.34
C VAL A 215 1.48 9.07 -17.05
N LEU A 216 0.21 8.75 -16.81
CA LEU A 216 -0.22 7.36 -16.59
C LEU A 216 0.00 6.51 -17.85
N SER A 217 -0.30 7.03 -19.04
CA SER A 217 -0.10 6.31 -20.30
C SER A 217 1.37 5.92 -20.47
N PHE A 218 2.29 6.85 -20.21
CA PHE A 218 3.72 6.58 -20.20
C PHE A 218 4.09 5.46 -19.21
N LEU A 219 3.62 5.56 -17.95
CA LEU A 219 3.86 4.55 -16.92
C LEU A 219 3.33 3.15 -17.29
N SER A 220 2.19 3.07 -17.98
CA SER A 220 1.63 1.79 -18.41
C SER A 220 2.43 1.14 -19.54
N LYS A 221 3.05 1.94 -20.42
CA LYS A 221 3.82 1.47 -21.57
C LYS A 221 5.28 1.16 -21.22
N SER A 222 5.78 1.65 -20.09
CA SER A 222 7.21 1.58 -19.74
C SER A 222 7.67 0.21 -19.20
N ASN A 223 6.84 -0.84 -19.22
CA ASN A 223 7.12 -2.18 -18.66
C ASN A 223 7.66 -2.17 -17.21
N GLN A 224 7.35 -1.13 -16.44
CA GLN A 224 7.84 -0.98 -15.09
C GLN A 224 7.16 -1.99 -14.14
N LYS A 225 7.89 -2.48 -13.13
CA LYS A 225 7.39 -3.46 -12.14
C LYS A 225 7.21 -2.89 -10.73
N ILE A 226 7.35 -1.57 -10.59
CA ILE A 226 7.44 -0.87 -9.30
C ILE A 226 6.05 -0.52 -8.77
N ILE A 227 5.24 0.14 -9.59
CA ILE A 227 3.82 0.31 -9.34
C ILE A 227 3.11 -0.90 -9.92
N LYS A 228 2.32 -1.59 -9.10
CA LYS A 228 1.53 -2.71 -9.57
C LYS A 228 0.63 -2.26 -10.72
N GLU A 229 0.64 -3.04 -11.80
CA GLU A 229 -0.14 -2.77 -13.01
C GLU A 229 -1.63 -2.50 -12.70
N ASP A 230 -2.22 -3.32 -11.82
CA ASP A 230 -3.60 -3.14 -11.34
C ASP A 230 -3.86 -1.75 -10.74
N LEU A 231 -2.89 -1.18 -10.02
CA LEU A 231 -3.02 0.14 -9.40
C LEU A 231 -2.95 1.25 -10.47
N ILE A 232 -2.13 1.07 -11.52
CA ILE A 232 -2.10 1.99 -12.65
C ILE A 232 -3.44 1.96 -13.37
N PHE A 233 -3.98 0.78 -13.66
CA PHE A 233 -5.29 0.64 -14.32
C PHE A 233 -6.42 1.24 -13.49
N LEU A 234 -6.44 1.00 -12.17
CA LEU A 234 -7.39 1.64 -11.26
C LEU A 234 -7.26 3.18 -11.33
N THR A 235 -6.04 3.71 -11.30
CA THR A 235 -5.80 5.16 -11.34
C THR A 235 -6.25 5.75 -12.68
N MET A 236 -5.91 5.11 -13.80
CA MET A 236 -6.35 5.52 -15.14
C MET A 236 -7.87 5.55 -15.26
N ALA A 237 -8.53 4.48 -14.78
CA ALA A 237 -9.97 4.37 -14.84
C ALA A 237 -10.66 5.47 -14.03
N ARG A 238 -10.13 5.85 -12.86
CA ARG A 238 -10.62 6.98 -12.06
C ARG A 238 -10.45 8.33 -12.76
N VAL A 239 -9.30 8.57 -13.39
CA VAL A 239 -9.08 9.78 -14.22
C VAL A 239 -10.13 9.82 -15.34
N LEU A 240 -10.31 8.72 -16.08
CA LEU A 240 -11.30 8.65 -17.16
C LEU A 240 -12.74 8.84 -16.67
N TYR A 241 -13.08 8.22 -15.54
CA TYR A 241 -14.40 8.34 -14.90
C TYR A 241 -14.71 9.78 -14.48
N GLY A 242 -13.74 10.46 -13.86
CA GLY A 242 -13.86 11.88 -13.49
C GLY A 242 -14.07 12.81 -14.68
N ASN A 243 -13.60 12.40 -15.88
CA ASN A 243 -13.78 13.14 -17.14
C ASN A 243 -14.95 12.61 -17.98
N ASN A 244 -15.89 11.87 -17.38
CA ASN A 244 -17.09 11.34 -18.02
C ASN A 244 -16.84 10.34 -19.17
N PHE A 245 -15.63 9.79 -19.33
CA PHE A 245 -15.32 8.72 -20.30
C PHE A 245 -15.70 7.34 -19.74
N LEU A 246 -16.97 7.17 -19.37
CA LEU A 246 -17.45 6.03 -18.57
C LEU A 246 -17.15 4.66 -19.21
N ASN A 247 -17.43 4.50 -20.51
CA ASN A 247 -17.20 3.24 -21.22
C ASN A 247 -15.71 2.85 -21.25
N VAL A 248 -14.83 3.84 -21.39
CA VAL A 248 -13.37 3.61 -21.39
C VAL A 248 -12.88 3.32 -19.97
N ALA A 249 -13.39 4.03 -18.95
CA ALA A 249 -13.10 3.76 -17.55
C ALA A 249 -13.44 2.31 -17.17
N ILE A 250 -14.61 1.81 -17.58
CA ILE A 250 -15.03 0.41 -17.38
C ILE A 250 -14.02 -0.57 -17.99
N LYS A 251 -13.55 -0.31 -19.22
CA LYS A 251 -12.53 -1.16 -19.87
C LYS A 251 -11.24 -1.23 -19.03
N TYR A 252 -10.81 -0.12 -18.43
CA TYR A 252 -9.62 -0.10 -17.57
C TYR A 252 -9.85 -0.76 -16.21
N TYR A 253 -10.98 -0.52 -15.55
CA TYR A 253 -11.31 -1.23 -14.30
C TYR A 253 -11.34 -2.74 -14.49
N LYS A 254 -11.87 -3.24 -15.62
CA LYS A 254 -11.89 -4.67 -15.94
C LYS A 254 -10.50 -5.29 -16.12
N LYS A 255 -9.45 -4.48 -16.34
CA LYS A 255 -8.06 -4.97 -16.39
C LYS A 255 -7.48 -5.27 -15.00
N VAL A 256 -8.11 -4.79 -13.92
CA VAL A 256 -7.70 -5.12 -12.54
C VAL A 256 -8.00 -6.60 -12.27
N LYS A 257 -6.95 -7.37 -12.00
CA LYS A 257 -7.05 -8.83 -11.85
C LYS A 257 -7.92 -9.22 -10.65
N LYS A 258 -8.68 -10.31 -10.74
CA LYS A 258 -9.49 -10.87 -9.61
C LYS A 258 -8.66 -11.17 -8.36
N SER A 259 -7.39 -11.55 -8.53
CA SER A 259 -6.44 -11.80 -7.44
C SER A 259 -5.92 -10.51 -6.79
N SER A 260 -6.17 -9.35 -7.39
CA SER A 260 -5.70 -8.07 -6.89
C SER A 260 -6.44 -7.67 -5.63
N LYS A 261 -5.71 -7.05 -4.70
CA LYS A 261 -6.30 -6.43 -3.50
C LYS A 261 -7.20 -5.22 -3.80
N PHE A 262 -7.19 -4.74 -5.05
CA PHE A 262 -8.00 -3.63 -5.54
C PHE A 262 -9.25 -4.09 -6.29
N TRP A 263 -9.47 -5.39 -6.44
CA TRP A 263 -10.54 -5.91 -7.29
C TRP A 263 -11.93 -5.49 -6.83
N PHE A 264 -12.23 -5.55 -5.53
CA PHE A 264 -13.54 -5.13 -4.99
C PHE A 264 -13.81 -3.65 -5.22
N ILE A 265 -12.81 -2.80 -5.03
CA ILE A 265 -12.90 -1.35 -5.31
C ILE A 265 -13.19 -1.15 -6.80
N ALA A 266 -12.49 -1.86 -7.68
CA ALA A 266 -12.73 -1.79 -9.12
C ALA A 266 -14.15 -2.26 -9.49
N GLN A 267 -14.68 -3.32 -8.87
CA GLN A 267 -16.06 -3.77 -9.12
C GLN A 267 -17.09 -2.71 -8.73
N GLU A 268 -16.94 -2.12 -7.55
CA GLU A 268 -17.83 -1.05 -7.09
C GLU A 268 -17.79 0.17 -8.02
N GLU A 269 -16.60 0.59 -8.45
CA GLU A 269 -16.43 1.72 -9.38
C GLU A 269 -16.95 1.39 -10.81
N ILE A 270 -16.89 0.12 -11.25
CA ILE A 270 -17.56 -0.31 -12.49
C ILE A 270 -19.08 -0.19 -12.34
N ALA A 271 -19.65 -0.61 -11.21
CA ALA A 271 -21.09 -0.51 -10.98
C ALA A 271 -21.57 0.95 -11.02
N TRP A 272 -20.81 1.87 -10.41
CA TRP A 272 -21.07 3.32 -10.54
C TRP A 272 -21.01 3.80 -11.99
N ALA A 273 -20.00 3.38 -12.75
CA ALA A 273 -19.89 3.76 -14.15
C ALA A 273 -21.06 3.22 -15.00
N TYR A 274 -21.51 1.98 -14.75
CA TYR A 274 -22.70 1.43 -15.41
C TYR A 274 -23.97 2.19 -15.04
N LEU A 275 -24.18 2.49 -13.76
CA LEU A 275 -25.32 3.29 -13.30
C LEU A 275 -25.35 4.65 -14.02
N ARG A 276 -24.23 5.39 -14.05
CA ARG A 276 -24.14 6.68 -14.74
C ARG A 276 -24.37 6.58 -16.25
N SER A 277 -24.00 5.45 -16.86
CA SER A 277 -24.27 5.17 -18.27
C SER A 277 -25.67 4.58 -18.54
N ARG A 278 -26.57 4.57 -17.55
CA ARG A 278 -27.93 3.99 -17.61
C ARG A 278 -27.97 2.48 -17.93
N GLN A 279 -26.86 1.75 -17.73
CA GLN A 279 -26.78 0.30 -17.90
C GLN A 279 -27.12 -0.42 -16.59
N LEU A 280 -28.36 -0.26 -16.12
CA LEU A 280 -28.80 -0.69 -14.79
C LEU A 280 -28.64 -2.21 -14.56
N GLU A 281 -28.94 -3.04 -15.57
CA GLU A 281 -28.79 -4.50 -15.51
C GLU A 281 -27.36 -4.94 -15.18
N LYS A 282 -26.38 -4.31 -15.84
CA LYS A 282 -24.97 -4.62 -15.66
C LYS A 282 -24.45 -4.12 -14.31
N SER A 283 -24.96 -2.98 -13.85
CA SER A 283 -24.67 -2.49 -12.50
C SER A 283 -25.18 -3.46 -11.43
N LEU A 284 -26.45 -3.88 -11.54
CA LEU A 284 -27.09 -4.79 -10.59
C LEU A 284 -26.42 -6.18 -10.56
N SER A 285 -25.98 -6.68 -11.70
CA SER A 285 -25.18 -7.91 -11.81
C SER A 285 -23.92 -7.88 -10.93
N ILE A 286 -23.14 -6.80 -11.04
CA ILE A 286 -21.91 -6.64 -10.26
C ILE A 286 -22.24 -6.50 -8.78
N LEU A 287 -23.24 -5.68 -8.44
CA LEU A 287 -23.62 -5.42 -7.06
C LEU A 287 -24.18 -6.66 -6.37
N THR A 288 -24.88 -7.52 -7.11
CA THR A 288 -25.35 -8.83 -6.58
C THR A 288 -24.18 -9.71 -6.14
N THR A 289 -23.03 -9.58 -6.81
CA THR A 289 -21.79 -10.27 -6.44
C THR A 289 -21.13 -9.63 -5.22
N THR A 290 -20.89 -8.31 -5.26
CA THR A 290 -20.15 -7.62 -4.19
C THR A 290 -20.93 -7.53 -2.88
N THR A 291 -22.25 -7.69 -2.92
CA THR A 291 -23.14 -7.70 -1.75
C THR A 291 -23.47 -9.12 -1.23
N LYS A 292 -22.67 -10.14 -1.57
CA LYS A 292 -22.81 -11.47 -0.92
C LYS A 292 -22.31 -11.42 0.52
N SER A 293 -22.88 -12.28 1.37
CA SER A 293 -22.61 -12.28 2.82
C SER A 293 -21.16 -12.49 3.21
N MET A 294 -20.43 -13.29 2.45
CA MET A 294 -19.00 -13.51 2.65
C MET A 294 -18.16 -12.23 2.45
N PHE A 295 -18.67 -11.26 1.69
CA PHE A 295 -17.94 -10.04 1.33
C PHE A 295 -18.31 -8.81 2.14
N TYR A 296 -19.32 -8.83 3.00
CA TYR A 296 -19.78 -7.64 3.75
C TYR A 296 -18.69 -6.85 4.48
N TYR A 297 -17.60 -7.51 4.86
CA TYR A 297 -16.50 -6.91 5.62
C TYR A 297 -15.27 -6.60 4.77
N THR A 298 -15.30 -6.99 3.49
CA THR A 298 -14.25 -6.72 2.51
C THR A 298 -14.71 -5.79 1.40
N SER A 299 -16.02 -5.77 1.11
CA SER A 299 -16.68 -4.76 0.29
C SER A 299 -16.95 -3.52 1.14
N LEU A 300 -16.93 -2.35 0.51
CA LEU A 300 -17.36 -1.13 1.19
C LEU A 300 -18.88 -1.16 1.38
N SER A 301 -19.36 -0.44 2.39
CA SER A 301 -20.78 -0.23 2.66
C SER A 301 -21.51 0.41 1.47
N GLU A 302 -20.75 1.07 0.61
CA GLU A 302 -21.20 1.70 -0.63
C GLU A 302 -21.83 0.72 -1.62
N SER A 303 -21.32 -0.51 -1.73
CA SER A 303 -21.90 -1.54 -2.59
C SER A 303 -23.37 -1.85 -2.26
N LEU A 304 -23.75 -1.85 -0.98
CA LEU A 304 -25.14 -2.08 -0.56
C LEU A 304 -26.03 -0.86 -0.86
N PHE A 305 -25.55 0.35 -0.60
CA PHE A 305 -26.24 1.58 -0.95
C PHE A 305 -26.46 1.71 -2.46
N LEU A 306 -25.40 1.48 -3.25
CA LEU A 306 -25.47 1.55 -4.70
C LEU A 306 -26.45 0.52 -5.26
N LYS A 307 -26.52 -0.68 -4.65
CA LYS A 307 -27.49 -1.70 -5.02
C LYS A 307 -28.93 -1.24 -4.81
N SER A 308 -29.25 -0.66 -3.64
CA SER A 308 -30.60 -0.16 -3.39
C SER A 308 -30.98 0.98 -4.33
N LEU A 309 -30.02 1.85 -4.68
CA LEU A 309 -30.24 2.91 -5.66
C LEU A 309 -30.53 2.35 -7.06
N VAL A 310 -29.78 1.33 -7.52
CA VAL A 310 -30.03 0.69 -8.82
C VAL A 310 -31.39 -0.02 -8.81
N GLU A 311 -31.72 -0.75 -7.75
CA GLU A 311 -33.01 -1.43 -7.60
C GLU A 311 -34.18 -0.44 -7.65
N LEU A 312 -34.04 0.71 -6.99
CA LEU A 312 -35.01 1.81 -7.03
C LEU A 312 -35.19 2.33 -8.45
N LYS A 313 -34.09 2.59 -9.18
CA LYS A 313 -34.13 3.03 -10.58
C LYS A 313 -34.73 2.01 -11.53
N THR A 314 -34.81 0.74 -11.14
CA THR A 314 -35.47 -0.33 -11.89
C THR A 314 -36.90 -0.62 -11.41
N CYS A 315 -37.44 0.21 -10.52
CA CYS A 315 -38.74 0.03 -9.86
C CYS A 315 -38.91 -1.33 -9.16
N ASN A 316 -37.81 -1.93 -8.68
CA ASN A 316 -37.86 -3.19 -7.93
C ASN A 316 -37.94 -2.93 -6.42
N TYR A 317 -39.08 -2.38 -5.98
CA TYR A 317 -39.25 -1.90 -4.60
C TYR A 317 -39.09 -2.99 -3.53
N ILE A 318 -39.46 -4.23 -3.83
CA ILE A 318 -39.23 -5.37 -2.92
C ILE A 318 -37.74 -5.61 -2.73
N ALA A 319 -36.96 -5.57 -3.81
CA ALA A 319 -35.51 -5.70 -3.71
C ALA A 319 -34.89 -4.52 -2.96
N VAL A 320 -35.36 -3.28 -3.20
CA VAL A 320 -34.94 -2.09 -2.44
C VAL A 320 -35.15 -2.32 -0.95
N SER A 321 -36.36 -2.71 -0.53
CA SER A 321 -36.69 -2.99 0.88
C SER A 321 -35.78 -4.06 1.48
N ASN A 322 -35.54 -5.15 0.76
CA ASN A 322 -34.62 -6.22 1.18
C ASN A 322 -33.18 -5.73 1.34
N THR A 323 -32.67 -4.94 0.38
CA THR A 323 -31.31 -4.41 0.40
C THR A 323 -31.13 -3.37 1.51
N VAL A 324 -32.11 -2.48 1.74
CA VAL A 324 -32.12 -1.51 2.84
C VAL A 324 -32.13 -2.22 4.19
N THR A 325 -32.96 -3.25 4.35
CA THR A 325 -33.01 -4.08 5.56
C THR A 325 -31.67 -4.76 5.82
N LEU A 326 -31.06 -5.31 4.78
CA LEU A 326 -29.74 -5.91 4.86
C LEU A 326 -28.67 -4.89 5.24
N PHE A 327 -28.68 -3.70 4.64
CA PHE A 327 -27.76 -2.62 4.99
C PHE A 327 -27.88 -2.25 6.48
N LYS A 328 -29.10 -2.02 6.98
CA LYS A 328 -29.37 -1.74 8.39
C LYS A 328 -28.80 -2.85 9.28
N LYS A 329 -29.03 -4.12 8.93
CA LYS A 329 -28.52 -5.30 9.66
C LYS A 329 -26.99 -5.36 9.71
N VAL A 330 -26.29 -5.10 8.59
CA VAL A 330 -24.82 -5.10 8.54
C VAL A 330 -24.24 -3.92 9.31
N MET A 331 -24.77 -2.71 9.10
CA MET A 331 -24.26 -1.50 9.73
C MET A 331 -24.51 -1.45 11.23
N LYS A 332 -25.62 -2.04 11.72
CA LYS A 332 -25.89 -2.19 13.17
C LYS A 332 -24.76 -2.89 13.92
N LYS A 333 -24.05 -3.82 13.28
CA LYS A 333 -22.87 -4.50 13.85
C LYS A 333 -21.57 -3.73 13.58
N ARG A 334 -21.47 -3.06 12.44
CA ARG A 334 -20.23 -2.39 11.98
C ARG A 334 -19.95 -1.09 12.73
N ILE A 335 -20.97 -0.27 12.95
CA ILE A 335 -20.83 1.06 13.56
C ILE A 335 -20.24 0.97 14.98
N PRO A 336 -20.78 0.13 15.90
CA PRO A 336 -20.21 0.02 17.24
C PRO A 336 -18.74 -0.44 17.23
N ALA A 337 -18.37 -1.34 16.30
CA ALA A 337 -17.00 -1.80 16.18
C ALA A 337 -16.03 -0.68 15.76
N LEU A 338 -16.45 0.20 14.84
CA LEU A 338 -15.63 1.35 14.43
C LEU A 338 -15.60 2.44 15.51
N GLU A 339 -16.70 2.64 16.23
CA GLU A 339 -16.77 3.55 17.38
C GLU A 339 -15.85 3.09 18.52
N GLU A 340 -15.80 1.79 18.79
CA GLU A 340 -14.86 1.20 19.74
C GLU A 340 -13.41 1.51 19.34
N ILE A 341 -13.05 1.39 18.06
CA ILE A 341 -11.70 1.74 17.56
C ILE A 341 -11.42 3.23 17.73
N LYS A 342 -12.41 4.09 17.45
CA LYS A 342 -12.28 5.54 17.60
C LYS A 342 -12.00 5.93 19.06
N LEU A 343 -12.65 5.27 20.01
CA LEU A 343 -12.49 5.50 21.45
C LEU A 343 -11.21 4.83 21.99
N ARG A 344 -10.96 3.58 21.60
CA ARG A 344 -9.89 2.72 22.10
C ARG A 344 -9.14 2.07 20.94
N PRO A 345 -8.22 2.78 20.25
CA PRO A 345 -7.50 2.21 19.11
C PRO A 345 -6.48 1.13 19.49
N ASN A 346 -6.14 0.99 20.77
CA ASN A 346 -5.09 0.09 21.29
C ASN A 346 -5.65 -1.24 21.86
N THR A 347 -6.68 -1.82 21.25
CA THR A 347 -7.25 -3.11 21.67
C THR A 347 -6.38 -4.30 21.21
N PRO A 348 -6.47 -5.48 21.87
CA PRO A 348 -5.79 -6.70 21.41
C PRO A 348 -6.15 -7.09 19.97
N ALA A 349 -7.42 -6.91 19.56
CA ALA A 349 -7.87 -7.19 18.20
C ALA A 349 -7.12 -6.34 17.16
N ILE A 350 -6.94 -5.04 17.43
CA ILE A 350 -6.21 -4.13 16.54
C ILE A 350 -4.72 -4.48 16.51
N LYS A 351 -4.11 -4.83 17.66
CA LYS A 351 -2.72 -5.28 17.69
C LYS A 351 -2.50 -6.53 16.82
N ASN A 352 -3.38 -7.53 16.95
CA ASN A 352 -3.32 -8.75 16.15
C ASN A 352 -3.52 -8.46 14.66
N TRP A 353 -4.43 -7.55 14.33
CA TRP A 353 -4.65 -7.12 12.96
C TRP A 353 -3.45 -6.34 12.38
N LEU A 354 -2.85 -5.41 13.13
CA LEU A 354 -1.64 -4.69 12.72
C LEU A 354 -0.48 -5.66 12.46
N ASN A 355 -0.36 -6.72 13.26
CA ASN A 355 0.61 -7.78 13.00
C ASN A 355 0.29 -8.51 11.68
N ALA A 356 -0.97 -8.85 11.42
CA ALA A 356 -1.40 -9.46 10.16
C ALA A 356 -1.18 -8.56 8.94
N VAL A 357 -1.35 -7.23 9.07
CA VAL A 357 -1.03 -6.25 8.02
C VAL A 357 0.47 -6.24 7.73
N ASN A 358 1.30 -6.32 8.78
CA ASN A 358 2.75 -6.34 8.64
C ASN A 358 3.25 -7.64 7.99
N THR A 359 2.68 -8.80 8.35
CA THR A 359 3.05 -10.11 7.77
C THR A 359 2.34 -10.43 6.46
N GLN A 360 1.35 -9.63 6.07
CA GLN A 360 0.46 -9.87 4.91
C GLN A 360 -0.30 -11.20 5.00
N ASN A 361 -0.61 -11.68 6.22
CA ASN A 361 -1.39 -12.91 6.40
C ASN A 361 -2.86 -12.69 5.99
N ARG A 362 -3.23 -13.17 4.80
CA ARG A 362 -4.57 -12.98 4.22
C ARG A 362 -5.69 -13.59 5.07
N LYS A 363 -5.47 -14.76 5.68
CA LYS A 363 -6.50 -15.45 6.50
C LYS A 363 -6.85 -14.62 7.73
N ASP A 364 -5.83 -14.12 8.43
CA ASP A 364 -6.02 -13.26 9.60
C ASP A 364 -6.68 -11.92 9.24
N LEU A 365 -6.27 -11.32 8.11
CA LEU A 365 -6.87 -10.08 7.64
C LEU A 365 -8.37 -10.24 7.37
N ILE A 366 -8.79 -11.35 6.74
CA ILE A 366 -10.21 -11.62 6.47
C ILE A 366 -10.98 -11.84 7.78
N ARG A 367 -10.43 -12.64 8.71
CA ARG A 367 -11.06 -12.92 10.01
C ARG A 367 -11.26 -11.64 10.83
N LEU A 368 -10.27 -10.75 10.80
CA LEU A 368 -10.25 -9.50 11.57
C LEU A 368 -10.90 -8.31 10.85
N ALA A 369 -11.22 -8.45 9.55
CA ALA A 369 -11.86 -7.39 8.75
C ALA A 369 -13.17 -6.89 9.39
N ARG A 370 -13.90 -7.77 10.08
CA ARG A 370 -15.14 -7.41 10.81
C ARG A 370 -14.96 -6.32 11.84
N LYS A 371 -13.77 -6.27 12.47
CA LYS A 371 -13.43 -5.41 13.61
C LYS A 371 -12.42 -4.32 13.27
N THR A 372 -12.10 -4.12 11.99
CA THR A 372 -11.04 -3.19 11.56
C THR A 372 -11.45 -2.43 10.31
N PRO A 373 -10.95 -1.19 10.08
CA PRO A 373 -11.38 -0.40 8.93
C PRO A 373 -11.03 -1.07 7.59
N VAL A 374 -11.96 -1.07 6.64
CA VAL A 374 -11.84 -1.84 5.37
C VAL A 374 -10.67 -1.35 4.53
N ILE A 375 -10.43 -0.03 4.51
CA ILE A 375 -9.41 0.61 3.68
C ILE A 375 -8.00 0.40 4.27
N ALA A 376 -7.90 0.14 5.57
CA ALA A 376 -6.65 0.21 6.29
C ALA A 376 -5.56 -0.79 5.84
N PRO A 377 -5.85 -2.03 5.41
CA PRO A 377 -4.82 -2.91 4.84
C PRO A 377 -4.17 -2.34 3.57
N ASN A 378 -4.87 -1.45 2.86
CA ASN A 378 -4.39 -0.83 1.64
C ASN A 378 -3.77 0.55 1.85
N ASP A 379 -3.91 1.12 3.04
CA ASP A 379 -3.39 2.45 3.35
C ASP A 379 -1.85 2.47 3.36
N GLN A 380 -1.27 3.38 2.56
CA GLN A 380 0.17 3.47 2.39
C GLN A 380 0.84 4.10 3.62
N ARG A 381 0.17 5.07 4.24
CA ARG A 381 0.69 5.79 5.40
C ARG A 381 0.78 4.88 6.62
N LEU A 382 -0.25 4.09 6.91
CA LEU A 382 -0.26 3.11 7.98
C LEU A 382 0.85 2.07 7.81
N ARG A 383 1.03 1.55 6.59
CA ARG A 383 2.13 0.61 6.27
C ARG A 383 3.49 1.24 6.51
N PHE A 384 3.66 2.51 6.16
CA PHE A 384 4.86 3.27 6.45
C PHE A 384 5.08 3.38 7.96
N LEU A 385 4.08 3.84 8.73
CA LEU A 385 4.17 3.97 10.20
C LEU A 385 4.50 2.63 10.89
N LEU A 386 3.94 1.53 10.40
CA LEU A 386 4.25 0.18 10.90
C LEU A 386 5.70 -0.22 10.65
N GLN A 387 6.21 0.05 9.45
CA GLN A 387 7.62 -0.21 9.12
C GLN A 387 8.55 0.63 10.00
N GLN A 388 8.20 1.89 10.26
CA GLN A 388 8.92 2.77 11.16
C GLN A 388 9.01 2.21 12.57
N LYS A 389 7.86 1.89 13.16
CA LYS A 389 7.76 1.27 14.48
C LYS A 389 8.66 0.03 14.57
N HIS A 390 8.57 -0.88 13.58
CA HIS A 390 9.34 -2.12 13.59
C HIS A 390 10.84 -1.88 13.47
N ALA A 391 11.26 -0.95 12.61
CA ALA A 391 12.67 -0.65 12.39
C ALA A 391 13.32 -0.04 13.64
N PHE A 392 12.68 0.93 14.30
CA PHE A 392 13.15 1.49 15.59
C PHE A 392 13.19 0.45 16.70
N PHE A 393 12.17 -0.41 16.78
CA PHE A 393 12.15 -1.50 17.77
C PHE A 393 13.32 -2.46 17.57
N LYS A 394 13.56 -2.89 16.32
CA LYS A 394 14.67 -3.78 15.97
C LYS A 394 16.03 -3.19 16.36
N GLU A 395 16.28 -1.92 16.05
CA GLU A 395 17.52 -1.25 16.47
C GLU A 395 17.62 -1.08 17.99
N SER A 396 16.51 -0.85 18.69
CA SER A 396 16.53 -0.77 20.16
C SER A 396 16.98 -2.08 20.80
N VAL A 397 16.51 -3.22 20.26
CA VAL A 397 16.94 -4.56 20.72
C VAL A 397 18.42 -4.78 20.41
N LEU A 398 18.88 -4.42 19.21
CA LEU A 398 20.30 -4.51 18.86
C LEU A 398 21.18 -3.60 19.73
N ALA A 399 20.76 -2.37 20.01
CA ALA A 399 21.47 -1.48 20.91
C ALA A 399 21.56 -2.07 22.33
N LYS A 400 20.48 -2.71 22.81
CA LYS A 400 20.47 -3.43 24.09
C LYS A 400 21.42 -4.63 24.11
N THR A 401 21.58 -5.35 23.00
CA THR A 401 22.56 -6.45 22.93
C THR A 401 24.00 -5.91 22.91
N PHE A 402 24.27 -4.82 22.19
CA PHE A 402 25.57 -4.14 22.27
C PHE A 402 25.90 -3.70 23.69
N PHE A 403 24.93 -3.12 24.41
CA PHE A 403 25.06 -2.78 25.83
C PHE A 403 25.40 -4.01 26.70
N LYS A 404 24.65 -5.11 26.59
CA LYS A 404 24.95 -6.33 27.36
C LYS A 404 26.35 -6.89 27.08
N SER A 405 26.74 -6.98 25.80
CA SER A 405 28.08 -7.44 25.41
C SER A 405 29.20 -6.47 25.84
N SER A 406 28.89 -5.18 26.01
CA SER A 406 29.84 -4.16 26.47
C SER A 406 30.17 -4.30 27.96
N LEU A 407 29.24 -4.86 28.74
CA LEU A 407 29.45 -5.19 30.16
C LEU A 407 30.34 -6.42 30.31
N SER A 408 30.07 -7.49 29.55
CA SER A 408 30.82 -8.75 29.68
C SER A 408 32.26 -8.70 29.14
N LYS A 409 32.56 -7.74 28.24
CA LYS A 409 33.88 -7.62 27.60
C LYS A 409 34.74 -6.47 28.15
N GLY A 410 34.34 -5.87 29.28
CA GLY A 410 35.12 -4.81 29.93
C GLY A 410 35.31 -3.53 29.11
N SER A 411 34.43 -3.25 28.14
CA SER A 411 34.56 -2.00 27.36
C SER A 411 34.27 -0.77 28.24
N GLY A 412 35.03 0.32 28.05
CA GLY A 412 35.00 1.48 28.94
C GLY A 412 33.61 2.08 29.20
N LEU A 413 33.39 2.56 30.43
CA LEU A 413 32.11 3.01 31.01
C LEU A 413 31.19 3.86 30.08
N GLY A 414 31.75 4.75 29.25
CA GLY A 414 30.90 5.58 28.39
C GLY A 414 30.38 4.89 27.14
N PHE A 415 30.98 3.79 26.69
CA PHE A 415 30.42 2.99 25.60
C PHE A 415 29.14 2.29 26.09
N GLN A 416 29.16 1.78 27.33
CA GLN A 416 28.00 1.21 28.00
C GLN A 416 26.88 2.25 28.14
N SER A 417 27.20 3.45 28.64
CA SER A 417 26.22 4.55 28.78
C SER A 417 25.60 4.95 27.43
N PHE A 418 26.41 5.06 26.37
CA PHE A 418 25.92 5.39 25.02
C PHE A 418 24.89 4.37 24.52
N PHE A 419 25.16 3.06 24.57
CA PHE A 419 24.22 2.04 24.07
C PHE A 419 22.97 1.88 24.95
N LYS A 420 23.09 2.08 26.27
CA LYS A 420 21.94 2.14 27.17
C LYS A 420 21.02 3.30 26.80
N SER A 421 21.59 4.50 26.64
CA SER A 421 20.86 5.71 26.24
C SER A 421 20.24 5.54 24.85
N LEU A 422 21.01 5.06 23.87
CA LEU A 422 20.53 4.79 22.51
C LEU A 422 19.37 3.80 22.50
N SER A 423 19.49 2.66 23.18
CA SER A 423 18.41 1.67 23.31
C SER A 423 17.14 2.29 23.88
N ASN A 424 17.26 3.07 24.96
CA ASN A 424 16.13 3.74 25.59
C ASN A 424 15.48 4.77 24.66
N ASN A 425 16.27 5.58 23.97
CA ASN A 425 15.79 6.59 23.01
C ASN A 425 15.11 5.94 21.80
N LEU A 426 15.67 4.88 21.24
CA LEU A 426 15.06 4.13 20.14
C LEU A 426 13.76 3.46 20.57
N ARG A 427 13.69 2.94 21.80
CA ARG A 427 12.45 2.37 22.37
C ARG A 427 11.38 3.44 22.56
N LYS A 428 11.74 4.62 23.08
CA LYS A 428 10.83 5.79 23.17
C LYS A 428 10.32 6.21 21.79
N GLN A 429 11.21 6.31 20.80
CA GLN A 429 10.81 6.63 19.42
C GLN A 429 9.90 5.55 18.82
N SER A 430 10.21 4.26 19.03
CA SER A 430 9.36 3.16 18.60
C SER A 430 7.96 3.23 19.21
N GLN A 431 7.85 3.63 20.49
CA GLN A 431 6.56 3.82 21.15
C GLN A 431 5.81 5.03 20.57
N SER A 432 6.49 6.15 20.33
CA SER A 432 5.89 7.31 19.63
C SER A 432 5.35 6.94 18.23
N TRP A 433 6.08 6.14 17.44
CA TRP A 433 5.58 5.63 16.16
C TRP A 433 4.39 4.68 16.32
N LYS A 434 4.38 3.86 17.39
CA LYS A 434 3.23 3.01 17.70
C LYS A 434 1.99 3.86 18.03
N ASP A 435 2.16 4.97 18.73
CA ASP A 435 1.07 5.89 19.03
C ASP A 435 0.54 6.54 17.73
N LEU A 436 1.44 6.95 16.81
CA LEU A 436 1.06 7.41 15.48
C LEU A 436 0.32 6.35 14.64
N VAL A 437 0.72 5.08 14.72
CA VAL A 437 -0.01 3.96 14.08
C VAL A 437 -1.45 3.91 14.59
N PHE A 438 -1.66 4.01 15.91
CA PHE A 438 -3.01 3.99 16.48
C PHE A 438 -3.81 5.23 16.15
N LEU A 439 -3.18 6.40 16.08
CA LEU A 439 -3.82 7.63 15.60
C LEU A 439 -4.28 7.49 14.14
N GLU A 440 -3.47 6.88 13.27
CA GLU A 440 -3.87 6.64 11.88
C GLU A 440 -5.03 5.64 11.79
N VAL A 441 -5.01 4.56 12.58
CA VAL A 441 -6.14 3.61 12.64
C VAL A 441 -7.42 4.29 13.12
N LYS A 442 -7.33 5.14 14.15
CA LYS A 442 -8.45 5.95 14.64
C LYS A 442 -8.99 6.88 13.55
N LYS A 443 -8.10 7.53 12.81
CA LYS A 443 -8.45 8.40 11.67
C LYS A 443 -9.21 7.62 10.60
N LEU A 444 -8.67 6.48 10.14
CA LEU A 444 -9.31 5.62 9.14
C LEU A 444 -10.68 5.10 9.60
N ALA A 445 -10.83 4.73 10.88
CA ALA A 445 -12.13 4.36 11.45
C ALA A 445 -13.12 5.53 11.45
N THR A 446 -12.64 6.75 11.72
CA THR A 446 -13.46 7.96 11.73
C THR A 446 -13.94 8.33 10.32
N GLU A 447 -13.06 8.22 9.31
CA GLU A 447 -13.40 8.43 7.90
C GLU A 447 -14.42 7.41 7.40
N GLU A 448 -14.25 6.13 7.75
CA GLU A 448 -15.21 5.08 7.42
C GLU A 448 -16.57 5.31 8.10
N LEU A 449 -16.58 5.69 9.39
CA LEU A 449 -17.81 6.05 10.10
C LEU A 449 -18.53 7.23 9.44
N ALA A 450 -17.80 8.27 9.05
CA ALA A 450 -18.38 9.43 8.36
C ALA A 450 -19.03 9.00 7.04
N THR A 451 -18.35 8.14 6.28
CA THR A 451 -18.85 7.57 5.03
C THR A 451 -20.13 6.74 5.26
N ILE A 452 -20.15 5.87 6.27
CA ILE A 452 -21.33 5.06 6.61
C ILE A 452 -22.51 5.97 7.04
N LYS A 453 -22.26 7.03 7.83
CA LYS A 453 -23.29 7.98 8.25
C LYS A 453 -23.90 8.72 7.06
N GLN A 454 -23.07 9.15 6.11
CA GLN A 454 -23.55 9.76 4.87
C GLN A 454 -24.41 8.78 4.06
N GLN A 455 -23.97 7.53 3.94
CA GLN A 455 -24.73 6.49 3.24
C GLN A 455 -26.05 6.13 3.94
N ILE A 456 -26.11 6.18 5.28
CA ILE A 456 -27.38 6.05 6.03
C ILE A 456 -28.35 7.16 5.62
N ALA A 457 -27.89 8.41 5.54
CA ALA A 457 -28.73 9.52 5.10
C ALA A 457 -29.25 9.30 3.67
N HIS A 458 -28.38 8.89 2.74
CA HIS A 458 -28.80 8.59 1.37
C HIS A 458 -29.76 7.39 1.28
N ILE A 459 -29.58 6.36 2.13
CA ILE A 459 -30.49 5.21 2.18
C ILE A 459 -31.87 5.62 2.69
N LYS A 460 -31.96 6.54 3.65
CA LYS A 460 -33.25 7.10 4.08
C LYS A 460 -33.97 7.79 2.93
N VAL A 461 -33.24 8.54 2.09
CA VAL A 461 -33.81 9.15 0.88
C VAL A 461 -34.31 8.09 -0.09
N VAL A 462 -33.54 7.02 -0.33
CA VAL A 462 -33.96 5.89 -1.17
C VAL A 462 -35.22 5.21 -0.62
N GLU A 463 -35.31 5.04 0.70
CA GLU A 463 -36.46 4.45 1.37
C GLU A 463 -37.71 5.34 1.28
N LEU A 464 -37.57 6.65 1.48
CA LEU A 464 -38.66 7.62 1.33
C LEU A 464 -39.17 7.69 -0.12
N GLU A 465 -38.25 7.75 -1.09
CA GLU A 465 -38.60 7.76 -2.51
C GLU A 465 -39.33 6.49 -2.91
N MET A 466 -38.87 5.32 -2.44
CA MET A 466 -39.58 4.05 -2.64
C MET A 466 -41.01 4.12 -2.08
N LEU A 467 -41.19 4.60 -0.84
CA LEU A 467 -42.52 4.70 -0.22
C LEU A 467 -43.44 5.67 -0.97
N GLN A 468 -42.92 6.82 -1.41
CA GLN A 468 -43.66 7.79 -2.21
C GLN A 468 -44.13 7.18 -3.54
N GLN A 469 -43.23 6.52 -4.27
CA GLN A 469 -43.56 5.87 -5.54
C GLN A 469 -44.59 4.75 -5.36
N VAL A 470 -44.46 3.93 -4.29
CA VAL A 470 -45.46 2.91 -3.95
C VAL A 470 -46.80 3.54 -3.61
N ASN A 471 -46.84 4.63 -2.84
CA ASN A 471 -48.09 5.32 -2.49
C ASN A 471 -48.78 5.92 -3.73
N VAL A 472 -48.03 6.54 -4.64
CA VAL A 472 -48.56 7.04 -5.92
C VAL A 472 -49.18 5.89 -6.73
N LEU A 473 -48.49 4.75 -6.81
CA LEU A 473 -49.02 3.57 -7.51
C LEU A 473 -50.30 3.03 -6.86
N VAL A 474 -50.35 2.96 -5.52
CA VAL A 474 -51.55 2.52 -4.78
C VAL A 474 -52.71 3.49 -5.01
N LYS A 475 -52.50 4.81 -4.93
CA LYS A 475 -53.52 5.81 -5.23
C LYS A 475 -54.05 5.69 -6.66
N ALA A 476 -53.15 5.54 -7.64
CA ALA A 476 -53.51 5.35 -9.04
C ALA A 476 -54.34 4.07 -9.25
N MET A 477 -54.03 2.98 -8.53
CA MET A 477 -54.83 1.76 -8.54
C MET A 477 -56.22 2.00 -7.95
N HIS A 478 -56.34 2.70 -6.82
CA HIS A 478 -57.66 2.98 -6.22
C HIS A 478 -58.54 3.87 -7.09
N SER A 479 -57.97 4.87 -7.79
CA SER A 479 -58.72 5.71 -8.73
C SER A 479 -59.14 4.98 -10.01
N ASN A 480 -58.44 3.93 -10.41
CA ASN A 480 -58.75 3.12 -11.60
C ASN A 480 -59.14 1.68 -11.20
N LYS A 481 -60.38 1.51 -10.70
CA LYS A 481 -60.94 0.19 -10.30
C LYS A 481 -60.77 -0.92 -11.35
N SER A 482 -60.75 -0.60 -12.65
CA SER A 482 -60.56 -1.58 -13.74
C SER A 482 -59.10 -1.98 -13.99
N LEU A 483 -58.12 -1.10 -13.70
CA LEU A 483 -56.67 -1.39 -13.86
C LEU A 483 -56.10 -2.12 -12.64
N ALA A 484 -56.64 -1.84 -11.44
CA ALA A 484 -56.22 -2.42 -10.18
C ALA A 484 -56.25 -3.96 -10.18
N ASN A 485 -57.30 -4.58 -10.71
CA ASN A 485 -57.43 -6.04 -10.70
C ASN A 485 -56.45 -6.74 -11.65
N LYS A 486 -56.12 -6.17 -12.81
CA LYS A 486 -55.25 -6.81 -13.83
C LYS A 486 -53.76 -6.65 -13.53
N GLN A 487 -53.34 -5.49 -13.01
CA GLN A 487 -51.94 -5.22 -12.69
C GLN A 487 -51.53 -5.85 -11.35
N LEU A 488 -52.43 -5.86 -10.36
CA LEU A 488 -52.20 -6.50 -9.06
C LEU A 488 -52.20 -8.02 -9.15
N THR A 489 -53.14 -8.65 -9.89
CA THR A 489 -53.06 -10.11 -10.12
C THR A 489 -51.83 -10.50 -10.93
N ASN A 490 -51.39 -9.68 -11.89
CA ASN A 490 -50.15 -9.97 -12.61
C ASN A 490 -48.90 -9.76 -11.75
N GLN A 491 -48.82 -8.73 -10.90
CA GLN A 491 -47.69 -8.55 -9.99
C GLN A 491 -47.69 -9.61 -8.88
N LEU A 492 -48.83 -9.97 -8.29
CA LEU A 492 -48.94 -11.04 -7.30
C LEU A 492 -48.69 -12.44 -7.89
N LYS A 493 -49.20 -12.77 -9.09
CA LYS A 493 -48.88 -14.03 -9.80
C LYS A 493 -47.42 -14.08 -10.23
N VAL A 494 -46.83 -12.93 -10.61
CA VAL A 494 -45.40 -12.83 -10.86
C VAL A 494 -44.59 -12.98 -9.57
N LEU A 495 -45.10 -12.57 -8.40
CA LEU A 495 -44.46 -12.77 -7.10
C LEU A 495 -44.53 -14.22 -6.61
N GLU A 496 -45.63 -14.93 -6.87
CA GLU A 496 -45.73 -16.37 -6.62
C GLU A 496 -44.82 -17.18 -7.55
N LYS A 497 -44.66 -16.77 -8.82
CA LYS A 497 -43.71 -17.41 -9.76
C LYS A 497 -42.24 -16.95 -9.60
N ASN A 498 -41.97 -15.75 -9.09
CA ASN A 498 -40.62 -15.16 -8.95
C ASN A 498 -39.96 -15.43 -7.59
N LYS A 499 -40.47 -16.36 -6.77
CA LYS A 499 -39.66 -16.96 -5.69
C LYS A 499 -38.32 -17.54 -6.16
N THR A 500 -38.10 -17.63 -7.48
CA THR A 500 -36.77 -17.87 -8.05
C THR A 500 -36.42 -16.85 -9.16
N LEU A 501 -35.68 -15.81 -8.82
CA LEU A 501 -34.78 -15.15 -9.79
C LEU A 501 -33.73 -16.21 -10.20
N LYS A 502 -34.04 -17.03 -11.20
CA LYS A 502 -33.08 -18.01 -11.74
C LYS A 502 -32.04 -17.26 -12.56
N ALA A 503 -30.85 -17.07 -11.99
CA ALA A 503 -29.67 -16.72 -12.75
C ALA A 503 -29.45 -17.79 -13.82
N LYS A 504 -29.48 -17.41 -15.11
CA LYS A 504 -29.23 -18.37 -16.21
C LYS A 504 -27.72 -18.55 -16.36
N ASN A 505 -27.22 -19.71 -15.97
CA ASN A 505 -25.81 -20.10 -16.06
C ASN A 505 -25.40 -20.30 -17.53
N THR A 506 -24.42 -19.53 -18.01
CA THR A 506 -24.01 -19.51 -19.43
C THR A 506 -22.57 -19.95 -19.70
N SER A 507 -21.87 -20.62 -18.77
CA SER A 507 -20.55 -21.19 -19.10
C SER A 507 -20.17 -22.41 -18.25
N LYS A 508 -19.85 -23.54 -18.92
CA LYS A 508 -19.40 -24.81 -18.31
C LYS A 508 -17.92 -24.79 -17.86
N ARG A 509 -17.19 -23.68 -17.96
CA ARG A 509 -15.74 -23.65 -17.66
C ARG A 509 -15.38 -22.54 -16.68
N LYS A 510 -15.28 -22.92 -15.39
CA LYS A 510 -14.30 -22.50 -14.35
C LYS A 510 -14.91 -22.61 -12.95
N LYS A 511 -14.44 -23.59 -12.16
CA LYS A 511 -14.75 -23.74 -10.73
C LYS A 511 -13.61 -23.09 -9.92
N MET A 512 -13.93 -22.39 -8.83
CA MET A 512 -12.96 -21.94 -7.82
C MET A 512 -13.29 -22.60 -6.48
N TYR A 513 -12.28 -23.22 -5.87
CA TYR A 513 -12.40 -23.83 -4.55
C TYR A 513 -11.83 -22.87 -3.51
N PHE A 514 -12.62 -22.52 -2.49
CA PHE A 514 -12.14 -21.80 -1.31
C PHE A 514 -12.01 -22.78 -0.14
N SER A 515 -10.81 -22.85 0.44
CA SER A 515 -10.44 -23.86 1.43
C SER A 515 -11.10 -23.72 2.81
N THR A 516 -12.08 -22.83 2.98
CA THR A 516 -12.60 -22.48 4.31
C THR A 516 -14.01 -22.99 4.59
N ASN A 517 -14.82 -23.35 3.59
CA ASN A 517 -16.25 -23.63 3.81
C ASN A 517 -16.82 -24.86 3.07
N SER A 518 -16.00 -25.77 2.50
CA SER A 518 -16.45 -26.94 1.70
C SER A 518 -17.48 -26.68 0.59
N GLU A 519 -17.86 -25.42 0.34
CA GLU A 519 -18.70 -25.00 -0.78
C GLU A 519 -17.87 -24.90 -2.06
N VAL A 520 -18.27 -25.66 -3.08
CA VAL A 520 -17.72 -25.57 -4.43
C VAL A 520 -18.40 -24.40 -5.15
N TRP A 521 -17.64 -23.34 -5.42
CA TRP A 521 -18.15 -22.20 -6.18
C TRP A 521 -17.80 -22.35 -7.67
N LEU A 522 -18.79 -22.19 -8.55
CA LEU A 522 -18.56 -21.87 -9.96
C LEU A 522 -18.16 -20.39 -10.05
N ASP A 523 -17.22 -20.01 -10.93
CA ASP A 523 -16.76 -18.63 -11.11
C ASP A 523 -17.85 -17.75 -11.78
N GLU A 524 -18.97 -17.57 -11.08
CA GLU A 524 -20.09 -16.71 -11.44
C GLU A 524 -19.80 -15.22 -11.13
N LEU A 525 -18.68 -14.93 -10.45
CA LEU A 525 -18.22 -13.58 -10.14
C LEU A 525 -18.00 -12.82 -11.47
N ASN A 526 -18.93 -11.92 -11.80
CA ASN A 526 -19.04 -11.12 -13.04
C ASN A 526 -19.80 -11.75 -14.23
N HIS A 527 -20.53 -12.85 -14.04
CA HIS A 527 -21.31 -13.51 -15.10
C HIS A 527 -22.84 -13.50 -14.85
N TYR A 528 -23.32 -12.78 -13.83
CA TYR A 528 -24.76 -12.61 -13.65
C TYR A 528 -25.34 -11.79 -14.81
N ASN A 529 -26.25 -12.37 -15.58
CA ASN A 529 -27.12 -11.61 -16.47
C ASN A 529 -28.46 -11.44 -15.76
N VAL A 530 -28.72 -10.23 -15.30
CA VAL A 530 -30.03 -9.87 -14.74
C VAL A 530 -30.87 -9.34 -15.88
N LYS A 531 -31.90 -10.08 -16.29
CA LYS A 531 -32.93 -9.54 -17.18
C LYS A 531 -33.92 -8.76 -16.34
N LEU A 532 -34.00 -7.44 -16.53
CA LEU A 532 -35.05 -6.66 -15.92
C LEU A 532 -36.34 -6.92 -16.69
N LYS A 533 -37.41 -7.29 -15.97
CA LYS A 533 -38.75 -7.06 -16.50
C LYS A 533 -38.98 -5.55 -16.35
N ASN A 534 -39.30 -4.84 -17.42
CA ASN A 534 -39.67 -3.43 -17.34
C ASN A 534 -40.89 -3.30 -16.41
N LEU A 535 -40.66 -2.86 -15.18
CA LEU A 535 -41.71 -2.63 -14.18
C LEU A 535 -42.14 -1.16 -14.13
N CYS A 536 -41.32 -0.26 -14.65
CA CYS A 536 -41.66 1.15 -14.82
C CYS A 536 -42.35 1.34 -16.19
N ASN A 537 -43.68 1.25 -16.24
CA ASN A 537 -44.48 1.69 -17.40
C ASN A 537 -45.17 3.04 -17.16
N ALA A 538 -44.81 3.78 -16.11
CA ALA A 538 -45.28 5.13 -15.87
C ALA A 538 -44.12 6.11 -16.10
N SER A 539 -44.21 6.86 -17.20
CA SER A 539 -43.42 8.05 -17.57
C SER A 539 -41.90 7.93 -17.59
N MET A 540 -41.34 7.67 -18.79
CA MET A 540 -40.21 8.45 -19.29
C MET A 540 -40.70 9.35 -20.40
#